data_AF-A0A3D4HV55-F1
#
_entry.id   AF-A0A3D4HV55-F1
#
_cell.length_a   1.000
_cell.length_b   1.000
_cell.length_c   1.000
_cell.angle_alpha   90.00
_cell.angle_beta   90.00
_cell.angle_gamma   90.00
#
_symmetry.space_group_name_H-M   'P 1'
#
loop_
_entity.id
_entity.type
_entity.pdbx_description
1 polymer ?
#
loop_
_entity_poly.entity_id
_entity_poly.type
_entity_poly.pdbx_seq_one_letter_code
_entity_poly.pdbx_strand_id
1 'polypeptide(L)'
;MESRELLSESGLILAADVSDLASLNRLVSTCAPFTEVVAVKIGFSLGLRFSLKEVVHSIKAVKNYPVIYDHQKAGTDIPAMGKVLASLCQEAGLESFIIFPQAGPKTLESFVVAAKEANLIPIVGLVMTHQSYLESEGGFIVDKAPDMILDLSLKLGVRNFVLPGTKTDIIRRYALKIFSMIGQASILMPGIGSQGGDIASVFQAAHQHHAFAIVGSAIYNSPSPQPVFHNDTDTSVASGREHLAKTSVVDLHAVSMFGIGNSLDDRPAFGLLFVGNDNELRVKVLVNRFVETGRSSVVGSDK
;
A
#
# COMPACT_ATOMS: atom_id res chain seq x y z
N MET A 1 22.37 -11.22 -7.90
CA MET A 1 20.98 -11.41 -8.31
C MET A 1 20.27 -10.11 -8.02
N GLU A 2 19.91 -9.34 -9.04
CA GLU A 2 19.22 -8.05 -8.87
C GLU A 2 17.89 -8.26 -8.14
N SER A 3 17.56 -7.36 -7.22
CA SER A 3 16.30 -7.42 -6.48
C SER A 3 15.15 -7.05 -7.41
N ARG A 4 14.28 -8.01 -7.72
CA ARG A 4 13.01 -7.77 -8.42
C ARG A 4 12.09 -6.92 -7.53
N GLU A 5 11.65 -5.78 -8.04
CA GLU A 5 10.62 -4.96 -7.39
C GLU A 5 9.23 -5.51 -7.74
N LEU A 6 8.33 -5.54 -6.75
CA LEU A 6 6.95 -6.02 -6.94
C LEU A 6 6.13 -4.98 -7.71
N LEU A 7 6.30 -3.71 -7.33
CA LEU A 7 5.59 -2.53 -7.81
C LEU A 7 6.57 -1.35 -7.72
N SER A 8 6.60 -0.51 -8.76
CA SER A 8 7.57 0.59 -8.90
C SER A 8 7.03 1.97 -8.48
N GLU A 9 5.71 2.10 -8.29
CA GLU A 9 5.06 3.34 -7.90
C GLU A 9 4.00 3.07 -6.83
N SER A 10 3.78 4.04 -5.93
CA SER A 10 2.77 3.98 -4.87
C SER A 10 1.36 3.74 -5.45
N GLY A 11 0.49 3.05 -4.69
CA GLY A 11 -0.86 2.75 -5.19
C GLY A 11 -1.74 1.98 -4.21
N LEU A 12 -2.77 1.34 -4.74
CA LEU A 12 -3.73 0.53 -4.02
C LEU A 12 -3.57 -0.96 -4.36
N ILE A 13 -3.48 -1.78 -3.32
CA ILE A 13 -3.55 -3.23 -3.40
C ILE A 13 -4.96 -3.64 -2.98
N LEU A 14 -5.70 -4.24 -3.90
CA LEU A 14 -7.07 -4.69 -3.67
C LEU A 14 -7.06 -5.97 -2.84
N ALA A 15 -7.50 -5.91 -1.59
CA ALA A 15 -7.68 -7.09 -0.74
C ALA A 15 -8.99 -7.80 -1.08
N ALA A 16 -8.88 -8.89 -1.85
CA ALA A 16 -10.00 -9.67 -2.32
C ALA A 16 -10.40 -10.77 -1.31
N ASP A 17 -10.86 -10.36 -0.14
CA ASP A 17 -11.32 -11.27 0.92
C ASP A 17 -12.80 -11.66 0.72
N VAL A 18 -13.12 -12.21 -0.45
CA VAL A 18 -14.46 -12.67 -0.84
C VAL A 18 -14.60 -14.20 -0.78
N SER A 19 -15.82 -14.72 -0.81
CA SER A 19 -16.09 -16.15 -0.61
C SER A 19 -16.04 -17.02 -1.86
N ASP A 20 -16.20 -16.46 -3.05
CA ASP A 20 -16.39 -17.26 -4.27
C ASP A 20 -15.79 -16.58 -5.50
N LEU A 21 -15.51 -17.39 -6.54
CA LEU A 21 -14.91 -16.91 -7.78
C LEU A 21 -15.79 -15.90 -8.52
N ALA A 22 -17.12 -16.01 -8.42
CA ALA A 22 -18.01 -15.04 -9.07
C ALA A 22 -17.92 -13.66 -8.39
N SER A 23 -17.88 -13.63 -7.06
CA SER A 23 -17.65 -12.40 -6.27
C SER A 23 -16.26 -11.84 -6.50
N LEU A 24 -15.23 -12.69 -6.61
CA LEU A 24 -13.87 -12.29 -6.97
C LEU A 24 -13.82 -11.62 -8.34
N ASN A 25 -14.38 -12.27 -9.36
CA ASN A 25 -14.39 -11.75 -10.72
C ASN A 25 -15.15 -10.43 -10.81
N ARG A 26 -16.30 -10.29 -10.13
CA ARG A 26 -17.02 -9.01 -10.05
C ARG A 26 -16.14 -7.93 -9.43
N LEU A 27 -15.57 -8.18 -8.25
CA LEU A 27 -14.74 -7.21 -7.54
C LEU A 27 -13.54 -6.74 -8.37
N VAL A 28 -12.79 -7.68 -8.95
CA VAL A 28 -11.62 -7.36 -9.78
C VAL A 28 -12.04 -6.61 -11.05
N SER A 29 -13.15 -7.02 -11.69
CA SER A 29 -13.66 -6.35 -12.91
C SER A 29 -14.10 -4.93 -12.63
N THR A 30 -14.77 -4.68 -11.50
CA THR A 30 -15.17 -3.32 -11.12
C THR A 30 -13.96 -2.43 -10.82
N CYS A 31 -12.89 -3.00 -10.26
CA CYS A 31 -11.65 -2.26 -9.95
C CYS A 31 -10.67 -2.18 -11.13
N ALA A 32 -10.83 -2.98 -12.19
CA ALA A 32 -9.91 -3.07 -13.32
C ALA A 32 -9.67 -1.73 -14.08
N PRO A 33 -10.67 -0.86 -14.26
CA PRO A 33 -10.50 0.44 -14.93
C PRO A 33 -9.63 1.44 -14.17
N PHE A 34 -9.44 1.27 -12.86
CA PHE A 34 -8.69 2.22 -12.03
C PHE A 34 -7.20 1.91 -12.11
N THR A 35 -6.40 2.91 -12.52
CA THR A 35 -4.95 2.77 -12.70
C THR A 35 -4.19 2.71 -11.38
N GLU A 36 -4.79 3.25 -10.32
CA GLU A 36 -4.27 3.25 -8.95
C GLU A 36 -4.32 1.86 -8.32
N VAL A 37 -5.18 0.96 -8.83
CA VAL A 37 -5.21 -0.44 -8.41
C VAL A 37 -4.07 -1.15 -9.13
N VAL A 38 -3.03 -1.50 -8.38
CA VAL A 38 -1.76 -1.97 -8.93
C VAL A 38 -1.51 -3.47 -8.69
N ALA A 39 -2.19 -4.07 -7.71
CA ALA A 39 -2.11 -5.50 -7.43
C ALA A 39 -3.37 -6.01 -6.72
N VAL A 40 -3.53 -7.34 -6.69
CA VAL A 40 -4.60 -8.01 -5.93
C VAL A 40 -3.96 -8.86 -4.84
N LYS A 41 -4.44 -8.70 -3.60
CA LYS A 41 -4.06 -9.54 -2.46
C LYS A 41 -5.18 -10.54 -2.17
N ILE A 42 -4.85 -11.82 -2.11
CA ILE A 42 -5.80 -12.90 -1.77
C ILE A 42 -5.44 -13.53 -0.44
N GLY A 43 -6.45 -13.88 0.36
CA GLY A 43 -6.28 -14.62 1.61
C GLY A 43 -6.29 -16.14 1.42
N PHE A 44 -5.96 -16.86 2.49
CA PHE A 44 -5.94 -18.34 2.52
C PHE A 44 -7.30 -18.99 2.20
N SER A 45 -8.41 -18.30 2.49
CA SER A 45 -9.77 -18.84 2.31
C SER A 45 -10.08 -19.18 0.84
N LEU A 46 -9.80 -18.26 -0.08
CA LEU A 46 -9.96 -18.49 -1.52
C LEU A 46 -9.01 -19.59 -2.01
N GLY A 47 -7.74 -19.53 -1.58
CA GLY A 47 -6.73 -20.53 -1.94
C GLY A 47 -7.11 -21.95 -1.53
N LEU A 48 -7.67 -22.14 -0.34
CA LEU A 48 -8.13 -23.46 0.12
C LEU A 48 -9.42 -23.91 -0.57
N ARG A 49 -10.33 -22.97 -0.91
CA ARG A 49 -11.64 -23.32 -1.48
C ARG A 49 -11.56 -23.70 -2.96
N PHE A 50 -10.72 -23.04 -3.74
CA PHE A 50 -10.68 -23.21 -5.19
C PHE A 50 -9.31 -23.60 -5.75
N SER A 51 -8.30 -23.79 -4.89
CA SER A 51 -6.87 -23.81 -5.23
C SER A 51 -6.30 -22.42 -5.57
N LEU A 52 -5.03 -22.19 -5.23
CA LEU A 52 -4.33 -20.97 -5.59
C LEU A 52 -4.29 -20.73 -7.11
N LYS A 53 -4.08 -21.80 -7.89
CA LYS A 53 -3.96 -21.72 -9.35
C LYS A 53 -5.22 -21.18 -10.01
N GLU A 54 -6.39 -21.68 -9.58
CA GLU A 54 -7.68 -21.23 -10.12
C GLU A 54 -7.99 -19.77 -9.75
N VAL A 55 -7.68 -19.38 -8.51
CA VAL A 55 -7.88 -18.01 -8.03
C VAL A 55 -7.01 -17.03 -8.81
N VAL A 56 -5.72 -17.36 -8.99
CA VAL A 56 -4.79 -16.54 -9.78
C VAL A 56 -5.24 -16.46 -11.24
N HIS A 57 -5.66 -17.58 -11.84
CA HIS A 57 -6.18 -17.60 -13.20
C HIS A 57 -7.39 -16.68 -13.37
N SER A 58 -8.35 -16.75 -12.45
CA SER A 58 -9.56 -15.91 -12.45
C SER A 58 -9.22 -14.41 -12.40
N ILE A 59 -8.28 -14.01 -11.54
CA ILE A 59 -7.83 -12.60 -11.45
C ILE A 59 -7.16 -12.16 -12.75
N LYS A 60 -6.21 -12.96 -13.25
CA LYS A 60 -5.40 -12.62 -14.43
C LYS A 60 -6.21 -12.59 -15.72
N ALA A 61 -7.30 -13.35 -15.80
CA ALA A 61 -8.24 -13.31 -16.92
C ALA A 61 -8.97 -11.97 -17.06
N VAL A 62 -9.16 -11.23 -15.96
CA VAL A 62 -9.77 -9.89 -15.98
C VAL A 62 -8.73 -8.83 -16.35
N LYS A 63 -7.60 -8.84 -15.65
CA LYS A 63 -6.46 -7.95 -15.89
C LYS A 63 -5.22 -8.66 -15.36
N ASN A 64 -4.09 -8.57 -16.06
CA ASN A 64 -2.84 -9.23 -15.68
C ASN A 64 -2.18 -8.57 -14.44
N TYR A 65 -2.90 -8.52 -13.32
CA TYR A 65 -2.44 -7.99 -12.05
C TYR A 65 -1.41 -8.92 -11.41
N PRO A 66 -0.37 -8.35 -10.76
CA PRO A 66 0.37 -9.05 -9.73
C PRO A 66 -0.58 -9.55 -8.64
N VAL A 67 -0.41 -10.81 -8.23
CA VAL A 67 -1.20 -11.44 -7.18
C VAL A 67 -0.30 -11.74 -5.98
N ILE A 68 -0.72 -11.23 -4.82
CA ILE A 68 -0.02 -11.36 -3.54
C ILE A 68 -0.80 -12.34 -2.66
N TYR A 69 -0.16 -13.41 -2.21
CA TYR A 69 -0.77 -14.35 -1.29
C TYR A 69 -0.54 -13.98 0.17
N ASP A 70 -1.61 -13.58 0.86
CA ASP A 70 -1.59 -13.22 2.27
C ASP A 70 -1.78 -14.46 3.16
N HIS A 71 -0.71 -15.24 3.31
CA HIS A 71 -0.73 -16.53 4.00
C HIS A 71 -0.15 -16.52 5.42
N GLN A 72 0.26 -15.36 5.96
CA GLN A 72 0.78 -15.04 7.32
C GLN A 72 1.10 -16.20 8.28
N LYS A 73 0.13 -17.11 8.51
CA LYS A 73 0.21 -18.40 9.21
C LYS A 73 1.41 -19.25 8.78
N ALA A 74 1.88 -19.13 7.55
CA ALA A 74 3.10 -19.84 7.13
C ALA A 74 4.35 -19.43 7.93
N GLY A 75 4.38 -18.20 8.44
CA GLY A 75 5.49 -17.73 9.27
C GLY A 75 5.50 -18.25 10.71
N THR A 76 4.48 -19.03 11.11
CA THR A 76 4.46 -19.80 12.38
C THR A 76 4.88 -21.26 12.20
N ASP A 77 5.28 -21.66 10.98
CA ASP A 77 5.66 -23.03 10.66
C ASP A 77 7.19 -23.26 10.74
N ILE A 78 7.61 -24.52 10.62
CA ILE A 78 9.02 -24.91 10.59
C ILE A 78 9.72 -24.42 9.30
N PRO A 79 11.04 -24.20 9.33
CA PRO A 79 11.78 -23.69 8.17
C PRO A 79 11.59 -24.49 6.88
N ALA A 80 11.47 -25.82 6.97
CA ALA A 80 11.30 -26.71 5.81
C ALA A 80 10.08 -26.38 4.93
N MET A 81 9.05 -25.76 5.50
CA MET A 81 7.83 -25.38 4.78
C MET A 81 8.04 -24.18 3.84
N GLY A 82 9.15 -23.44 3.97
CA GLY A 82 9.47 -22.34 3.06
C GLY A 82 9.57 -22.78 1.60
N LYS A 83 10.27 -23.89 1.34
CA LYS A 83 10.43 -24.44 -0.02
C LYS A 83 9.11 -24.98 -0.57
N VAL A 84 8.31 -25.63 0.27
CA VAL A 84 7.00 -26.18 -0.12
C VAL A 84 6.07 -25.04 -0.52
N LEU A 85 5.93 -24.00 0.32
CA LEU A 85 5.09 -22.85 0.00
C LEU A 85 5.58 -22.13 -1.26
N ALA A 86 6.88 -21.89 -1.39
CA ALA A 86 7.42 -21.20 -2.55
C ALA A 86 7.16 -21.96 -3.87
N SER A 87 7.30 -23.29 -3.87
CA SER A 87 6.96 -24.13 -5.05
C SER A 87 5.48 -23.99 -5.41
N LEU A 88 4.59 -24.17 -4.44
CA LEU A 88 3.14 -24.06 -4.66
C LEU A 88 2.74 -22.67 -5.16
N CYS A 89 3.36 -21.62 -4.63
CA CYS A 89 3.11 -20.25 -5.07
C CYS A 89 3.59 -20.00 -6.50
N GLN A 90 4.78 -20.49 -6.85
CA GLN A 90 5.32 -20.40 -8.21
C GLN A 90 4.43 -21.14 -9.21
N GLU A 91 4.04 -22.38 -8.90
CA GLU A 91 3.17 -23.21 -9.73
C GLU A 91 1.78 -22.59 -9.94
N ALA A 92 1.27 -21.88 -8.93
CA ALA A 92 0.02 -21.12 -9.03
C ALA A 92 0.16 -19.82 -9.84
N GLY A 93 1.38 -19.38 -10.15
CA GLY A 93 1.63 -18.14 -10.87
C GLY A 93 1.49 -16.88 -10.02
N LEU A 94 1.72 -16.98 -8.71
CA LEU A 94 1.80 -15.83 -7.80
C LEU A 94 3.09 -15.05 -8.02
N GLU A 95 3.05 -13.74 -7.79
CA GLU A 95 4.24 -12.88 -7.80
C GLU A 95 4.90 -12.81 -6.42
N SER A 96 4.11 -12.99 -5.36
CA SER A 96 4.55 -12.75 -3.99
C SER A 96 3.70 -13.48 -2.96
N PHE A 97 4.27 -13.66 -1.76
CA PHE A 97 3.53 -14.02 -0.56
C PHE A 97 4.00 -13.20 0.64
N ILE A 98 3.09 -13.05 1.61
CA ILE A 98 3.33 -12.36 2.88
C ILE A 98 3.55 -13.39 3.99
N ILE A 99 4.60 -13.20 4.79
CA ILE A 99 4.81 -13.92 6.05
C ILE A 99 4.99 -12.97 7.24
N PHE A 100 4.57 -13.42 8.42
CA PHE A 100 4.99 -12.87 9.70
C PHE A 100 5.85 -13.94 10.39
N PRO A 101 7.18 -13.79 10.45
CA PRO A 101 8.10 -14.86 10.85
C PRO A 101 8.16 -15.08 12.37
N GLN A 102 7.01 -15.41 12.95
CA GLN A 102 6.83 -15.58 14.39
C GLN A 102 7.47 -16.87 14.93
N ALA A 103 7.74 -17.87 14.08
CA ALA A 103 8.53 -19.05 14.43
C ALA A 103 10.04 -18.79 14.54
N GLY A 104 10.49 -17.56 14.27
CA GLY A 104 11.85 -17.11 14.54
C GLY A 104 12.75 -16.96 13.30
N PRO A 105 14.05 -16.64 13.51
CA PRO A 105 14.95 -16.20 12.45
C PRO A 105 15.21 -17.28 11.39
N LYS A 106 15.23 -18.56 11.76
CA LYS A 106 15.42 -19.66 10.79
C LYS A 106 14.23 -19.82 9.85
N THR A 107 13.01 -19.56 10.33
CA THR A 107 11.82 -19.52 9.48
C THR A 107 11.90 -18.33 8.52
N LEU A 108 12.26 -17.13 9.00
CA LEU A 108 12.47 -15.97 8.12
C LEU A 108 13.49 -16.25 7.01
N GLU A 109 14.69 -16.72 7.38
CA GLU A 109 15.76 -17.07 6.45
C GLU A 109 15.26 -18.06 5.38
N SER A 110 14.68 -19.18 5.81
CA SER A 110 14.31 -20.25 4.88
C SER A 110 13.19 -19.85 3.93
N PHE A 111 12.19 -19.07 4.38
CA PHE A 111 11.11 -18.63 3.52
C PHE A 111 11.57 -17.54 2.54
N VAL A 112 12.42 -16.61 2.96
CA VAL A 112 12.97 -15.57 2.07
C VAL A 112 13.88 -16.18 1.00
N VAL A 113 14.76 -17.12 1.38
CA VAL A 113 15.63 -17.81 0.42
C VAL A 113 14.78 -18.62 -0.57
N ALA A 114 13.82 -19.41 -0.08
CA ALA A 114 12.95 -20.20 -0.94
C ALA A 114 12.12 -19.33 -1.90
N ALA A 115 11.59 -18.18 -1.45
CA ALA A 115 10.89 -17.24 -2.32
C ALA A 115 11.78 -16.79 -3.48
N LYS A 116 13.02 -16.38 -3.18
CA LYS A 116 13.97 -15.89 -4.19
C LYS A 116 14.38 -16.98 -5.17
N GLU A 117 14.66 -18.19 -4.69
CA GLU A 117 14.95 -19.35 -5.54
C GLU A 117 13.77 -19.69 -6.48
N ALA A 118 12.54 -19.48 -6.01
CA ALA A 118 11.32 -19.66 -6.80
C ALA A 118 10.94 -18.42 -7.66
N ASN A 119 11.82 -17.41 -7.78
CA ASN A 119 11.54 -16.15 -8.49
C ASN A 119 10.31 -15.37 -7.97
N LEU A 120 9.95 -15.59 -6.71
CA LEU A 120 8.91 -14.89 -5.98
C LEU A 120 9.51 -13.73 -5.17
N ILE A 121 8.67 -12.74 -4.89
CA ILE A 121 9.07 -11.57 -4.09
C ILE A 121 8.58 -11.77 -2.65
N PRO A 122 9.47 -11.91 -1.65
CA PRO A 122 9.05 -12.04 -0.27
C PRO A 122 8.56 -10.69 0.28
N ILE A 123 7.44 -10.72 0.99
CA ILE A 123 6.93 -9.60 1.80
C ILE A 123 6.94 -10.02 3.27
N VAL A 124 7.55 -9.19 4.12
CA VAL A 124 7.71 -9.49 5.55
C VAL A 124 6.86 -8.53 6.38
N GLY A 125 5.97 -9.06 7.19
CA GLY A 125 5.22 -8.31 8.18
C GLY A 125 6.03 -8.05 9.45
N LEU A 126 5.97 -6.82 9.95
CA LEU A 126 6.69 -6.40 11.16
C LEU A 126 5.76 -6.30 12.37
N VAL A 127 4.60 -5.65 12.20
CA VAL A 127 3.61 -5.43 13.26
C VAL A 127 2.21 -5.66 12.69
N MET A 128 1.29 -6.28 13.45
CA MET A 128 -0.09 -6.50 13.04
C MET A 128 -1.04 -5.39 13.52
N THR A 129 -2.22 -5.30 12.91
CA THR A 129 -3.23 -4.25 13.20
C THR A 129 -4.07 -4.50 14.45
N HIS A 130 -4.16 -5.75 14.94
CA HIS A 130 -5.00 -6.11 16.08
C HIS A 130 -4.40 -5.71 17.44
N GLN A 131 -5.24 -5.69 18.47
CA GLN A 131 -4.85 -5.39 19.85
C GLN A 131 -4.00 -6.51 20.46
N SER A 132 -3.12 -6.17 21.40
CA SER A 132 -2.29 -7.12 22.14
C SER A 132 -1.39 -7.95 21.22
N TYR A 133 -0.82 -7.33 20.19
CA TYR A 133 0.16 -7.99 19.33
C TYR A 133 1.50 -8.10 20.04
N LEU A 134 1.98 -6.99 20.61
CA LEU A 134 3.25 -6.90 21.32
C LEU A 134 3.10 -7.09 22.82
N GLU A 135 4.18 -7.45 23.50
CA GLU A 135 4.25 -7.63 24.96
C GLU A 135 3.81 -6.38 25.73
N SER A 136 4.24 -5.18 25.30
CA SER A 136 3.77 -3.91 25.89
C SER A 136 2.26 -3.67 25.74
N GLU A 137 1.61 -4.36 24.81
CA GLU A 137 0.16 -4.33 24.59
C GLU A 137 -0.57 -5.50 25.28
N GLY A 138 0.14 -6.33 26.07
CA GLY A 138 -0.37 -7.55 26.71
C GLY A 138 -0.31 -8.80 25.83
N GLY A 139 0.40 -8.75 24.71
CA GLY A 139 0.65 -9.87 23.80
C GLY A 139 1.82 -10.77 24.21
N PHE A 140 2.10 -11.77 23.37
CA PHE A 140 3.22 -12.71 23.59
C PHE A 140 4.50 -12.37 22.81
N ILE A 141 4.42 -11.46 21.84
CA ILE A 141 5.56 -11.08 21.00
C ILE A 141 6.34 -9.96 21.67
N VAL A 142 7.59 -10.23 22.08
CA VAL A 142 8.45 -9.22 22.71
C VAL A 142 8.61 -7.97 21.82
N ASP A 143 8.64 -6.78 22.43
CA ASP A 143 8.64 -5.49 21.70
C ASP A 143 9.84 -5.32 20.76
N LYS A 144 10.94 -6.03 21.02
CA LYS A 144 12.15 -6.01 20.18
C LYS A 144 12.02 -6.88 18.93
N ALA A 145 11.06 -7.79 18.86
CA ALA A 145 10.95 -8.75 17.76
C ALA A 145 10.82 -8.07 16.37
N PRO A 146 9.98 -7.02 16.18
CA PRO A 146 9.88 -6.38 14.87
C PRO A 146 11.19 -5.73 14.39
N ASP A 147 12.00 -5.19 15.31
CA ASP A 147 13.34 -4.68 14.98
C ASP A 147 14.28 -5.81 14.54
N MET A 148 14.29 -6.94 15.24
CA MET A 148 15.10 -8.11 14.88
C MET A 148 14.68 -8.69 13.53
N ILE A 149 13.37 -8.77 13.27
CA ILE A 149 12.80 -9.22 12.00
C ILE A 149 13.24 -8.29 10.88
N LEU A 150 13.13 -6.97 11.07
CA LEU A 150 13.56 -6.00 10.07
C LEU A 150 15.04 -6.13 9.75
N ASP A 151 15.90 -6.12 10.77
CA ASP A 151 17.35 -6.15 10.58
C ASP A 151 17.79 -7.41 9.80
N LEU A 152 17.23 -8.58 10.13
CA LEU A 152 17.49 -9.82 9.40
C LEU A 152 16.90 -9.81 7.99
N SER A 153 15.68 -9.29 7.82
CA SER A 153 15.04 -9.16 6.51
C SER A 153 15.87 -8.30 5.55
N LEU A 154 16.39 -7.17 6.04
CA LEU A 154 17.26 -6.29 5.26
C LEU A 154 18.57 -6.96 4.87
N LYS A 155 19.21 -7.70 5.81
CA LYS A 155 20.42 -8.51 5.51
C LYS A 155 20.16 -9.57 4.45
N LEU A 156 18.98 -10.17 4.47
CA LEU A 156 18.54 -11.13 3.45
C LEU A 156 18.11 -10.45 2.14
N GLY A 157 18.14 -9.13 2.05
CA GLY A 157 17.78 -8.35 0.88
C GLY A 157 16.27 -8.30 0.60
N VAL A 158 15.44 -8.31 1.64
CA VAL A 158 14.00 -8.02 1.54
C VAL A 158 13.81 -6.52 1.40
N ARG A 159 12.87 -6.12 0.54
CA ARG A 159 12.54 -4.71 0.26
C ARG A 159 11.05 -4.39 0.40
N ASN A 160 10.22 -5.35 0.82
CA ASN A 160 8.77 -5.18 0.89
C ASN A 160 8.29 -5.54 2.29
N PHE A 161 7.65 -4.58 2.96
CA PHE A 161 7.28 -4.70 4.37
C PHE A 161 5.80 -4.39 4.59
N VAL A 162 5.16 -5.15 5.48
CA VAL A 162 3.80 -4.86 5.94
C VAL A 162 3.86 -4.17 7.29
N LEU A 163 3.22 -2.99 7.37
CA LEU A 163 3.07 -2.18 8.57
C LEU A 163 1.61 -1.77 8.76
N PRO A 164 1.10 -1.69 9.99
CA PRO A 164 -0.32 -1.45 10.24
C PRO A 164 -0.70 0.00 9.93
N GLY A 165 -1.60 0.21 8.97
CA GLY A 165 -2.19 1.51 8.63
C GLY A 165 -2.98 2.17 9.76
N THR A 166 -3.26 1.43 10.84
CA THR A 166 -3.89 1.95 12.06
C THR A 166 -2.90 2.54 13.07
N LYS A 167 -1.58 2.35 12.88
CA LYS A 167 -0.52 2.82 13.80
C LYS A 167 0.53 3.65 13.05
N THR A 168 0.21 4.92 12.80
CA THR A 168 1.05 5.84 11.99
C THR A 168 2.40 6.17 12.62
N ASP A 169 2.50 6.14 13.95
CA ASP A 169 3.75 6.23 14.70
C ASP A 169 4.69 5.05 14.40
N ILE A 170 4.14 3.84 14.36
CA ILE A 170 4.87 2.61 13.98
C ILE A 170 5.32 2.70 12.52
N ILE A 171 4.45 3.14 11.60
CA ILE A 171 4.83 3.35 10.20
C ILE A 171 6.01 4.32 10.10
N ARG A 172 5.91 5.50 10.73
CA ARG A 172 6.94 6.53 10.68
C ARG A 172 8.28 6.02 11.23
N ARG A 173 8.26 5.31 12.37
CA ARG A 173 9.46 4.73 12.99
C ARG A 173 10.17 3.78 12.02
N TYR A 174 9.44 2.83 11.46
CA TYR A 174 10.04 1.81 10.59
C TYR A 174 10.41 2.34 9.21
N ALA A 175 9.62 3.25 8.63
CA ALA A 175 9.98 3.95 7.41
C ALA A 175 11.32 4.68 7.56
N LEU A 176 11.47 5.52 8.59
CA LEU A 176 12.73 6.22 8.85
C LEU A 176 13.91 5.25 9.04
N LYS A 177 13.70 4.17 9.80
CA LYS A 177 14.74 3.15 10.02
C LYS A 177 15.15 2.48 8.71
N ILE A 178 14.19 2.01 7.91
CA ILE A 178 14.45 1.40 6.59
C ILE A 178 15.19 2.39 5.69
N PHE A 179 14.71 3.63 5.60
CA PHE A 179 15.31 4.67 4.79
C PHE A 179 16.77 4.94 5.15
N SER A 180 17.08 5.04 6.44
CA SER A 180 18.45 5.24 6.91
C SER A 180 19.41 4.09 6.56
N MET A 181 18.90 2.86 6.43
CA MET A 181 19.73 1.68 6.21
C MET A 181 19.93 1.35 4.73
N ILE A 182 18.88 1.51 3.92
CA ILE A 182 18.87 1.00 2.55
C ILE A 182 18.24 1.95 1.52
N GLY A 183 17.84 3.16 1.93
CA GLY A 183 17.05 4.07 1.12
C GLY A 183 15.63 3.56 0.91
N GLN A 184 15.21 3.39 -0.33
CA GLN A 184 13.82 3.08 -0.63
C GLN A 184 13.46 1.59 -0.51
N ALA A 185 12.16 1.37 -0.28
CA ALA A 185 11.51 0.08 -0.08
C ALA A 185 10.01 0.23 -0.40
N SER A 186 9.28 -0.88 -0.40
CA SER A 186 7.81 -0.91 -0.49
C SER A 186 7.20 -1.09 0.90
N ILE A 187 6.29 -0.19 1.27
CA ILE A 187 5.55 -0.24 2.54
C ILE A 187 4.07 -0.49 2.23
N LEU A 188 3.59 -1.67 2.63
CA LEU A 188 2.23 -2.15 2.40
C LEU A 188 1.42 -2.00 3.69
N MET A 189 0.30 -1.31 3.61
CA MET A 189 -0.40 -0.76 4.78
C MET A 189 -1.87 -1.21 4.80
N PRO A 190 -2.19 -2.35 5.43
CA PRO A 190 -3.56 -2.75 5.69
C PRO A 190 -4.17 -1.96 6.86
N GLY A 191 -5.50 -1.99 6.98
CA GLY A 191 -6.20 -1.35 8.09
C GLY A 191 -6.62 0.10 7.82
N ILE A 192 -6.58 0.54 6.56
CA ILE A 192 -7.12 1.82 6.12
C ILE A 192 -8.64 1.70 5.95
N GLY A 193 -9.40 2.74 6.33
CA GLY A 193 -10.86 2.78 6.21
C GLY A 193 -11.57 2.09 7.37
N SER A 194 -12.09 0.88 7.17
CA SER A 194 -12.96 0.19 8.14
C SER A 194 -12.33 -0.13 9.50
N GLN A 195 -11.00 -0.14 9.58
CA GLN A 195 -10.24 -0.32 10.83
C GLN A 195 -9.77 1.01 11.45
N GLY A 196 -10.17 2.15 10.89
CA GLY A 196 -9.90 3.49 11.43
C GLY A 196 -8.58 4.14 10.97
N GLY A 197 -7.78 3.46 10.13
CA GLY A 197 -6.58 4.07 9.54
C GLY A 197 -6.94 5.16 8.53
N ASP A 198 -6.33 6.34 8.70
CA ASP A 198 -6.47 7.47 7.79
C ASP A 198 -5.41 7.41 6.68
N ILE A 199 -5.88 7.39 5.43
CA ILE A 199 -5.02 7.24 4.25
C ILE A 199 -4.00 8.37 4.12
N ALA A 200 -4.37 9.61 4.45
CA ALA A 200 -3.48 10.76 4.34
C ALA A 200 -2.30 10.64 5.30
N SER A 201 -2.60 10.40 6.57
CA SER A 201 -1.61 10.26 7.64
C SER A 201 -0.69 9.07 7.40
N VAL A 202 -1.23 7.98 6.87
CA VAL A 202 -0.49 6.75 6.57
C VAL A 202 0.49 6.94 5.41
N PHE A 203 0.08 7.57 4.31
CA PHE A 203 0.98 7.88 3.19
C PHE A 203 2.03 8.91 3.59
N GLN A 204 1.65 9.93 4.37
CA GLN A 204 2.61 10.90 4.90
C GLN A 204 3.64 10.24 5.81
N ALA A 205 3.26 9.24 6.62
CA ALA A 205 4.20 8.50 7.46
C ALA A 205 5.20 7.65 6.64
N ALA A 206 4.84 7.26 5.42
CA ALA A 206 5.65 6.42 4.53
C ALA A 206 6.24 7.16 3.31
N HIS A 207 6.19 8.50 3.26
CA HIS A 207 6.51 9.33 2.08
C HIS A 207 7.91 9.12 1.48
N GLN A 208 8.84 8.52 2.21
CA GLN A 208 10.20 8.20 1.73
C GLN A 208 10.25 6.92 0.87
N HIS A 209 9.15 6.17 0.80
CA HIS A 209 9.06 4.84 0.22
C HIS A 209 7.95 4.75 -0.84
N HIS A 210 7.94 3.65 -1.59
CA HIS A 210 6.76 3.26 -2.36
C HIS A 210 5.68 2.80 -1.38
N ALA A 211 4.56 3.51 -1.34
CA ALA A 211 3.52 3.36 -0.34
C ALA A 211 2.27 2.70 -0.95
N PHE A 212 1.78 1.64 -0.31
CA PHE A 212 0.66 0.87 -0.82
C PHE A 212 -0.45 0.74 0.22
N ALA A 213 -1.63 1.27 -0.09
CA ALA A 213 -2.83 1.01 0.69
C ALA A 213 -3.32 -0.42 0.40
N ILE A 214 -3.45 -1.27 1.41
CA ILE A 214 -4.17 -2.55 1.26
C ILE A 214 -5.62 -2.32 1.70
N VAL A 215 -6.55 -2.33 0.74
CA VAL A 215 -7.97 -1.99 0.98
C VAL A 215 -8.88 -3.14 0.57
N GLY A 216 -9.72 -3.58 1.51
CA GLY A 216 -10.67 -4.68 1.30
C GLY A 216 -12.11 -4.26 1.52
N SER A 217 -12.62 -4.44 2.75
CA SER A 217 -14.05 -4.28 3.07
C SER A 217 -14.62 -2.91 2.75
N ALA A 218 -13.82 -1.85 2.79
CA ALA A 218 -14.24 -0.53 2.36
C ALA A 218 -14.67 -0.47 0.88
N ILE A 219 -14.14 -1.37 0.04
CA ILE A 219 -14.52 -1.50 -1.38
C ILE A 219 -15.64 -2.52 -1.53
N TYR A 220 -15.44 -3.78 -1.09
CA TYR A 220 -16.39 -4.85 -1.44
C TYR A 220 -17.71 -4.83 -0.66
N ASN A 221 -17.79 -4.10 0.48
CA ASN A 221 -19.06 -3.87 1.18
C ASN A 221 -19.74 -2.56 0.75
N SER A 222 -19.13 -1.78 -0.14
CA SER A 222 -19.76 -0.55 -0.64
C SER A 222 -20.95 -0.89 -1.53
N PRO A 223 -22.08 -0.16 -1.43
CA PRO A 223 -23.22 -0.33 -2.35
C PRO A 223 -22.84 -0.02 -3.81
N SER A 224 -21.73 0.69 -4.02
CA SER A 224 -21.10 0.88 -5.33
C SER A 224 -19.60 0.60 -5.17
N PRO A 225 -19.14 -0.65 -5.38
CA PRO A 225 -17.78 -1.09 -5.08
C PRO A 225 -16.78 -0.50 -6.07
N GLN A 226 -16.49 0.79 -5.93
CA GLN A 226 -15.44 1.48 -6.66
C GLN A 226 -14.35 1.90 -5.67
N PRO A 227 -13.07 1.87 -6.06
CA PRO A 227 -12.05 2.64 -5.37
C PRO A 227 -12.48 4.11 -5.46
N VAL A 228 -12.99 4.68 -4.37
CA VAL A 228 -13.45 6.08 -4.39
C VAL A 228 -12.23 6.99 -4.41
N PHE A 229 -11.88 7.46 -5.60
CA PHE A 229 -10.89 8.50 -5.88
C PHE A 229 -11.60 9.56 -6.73
N HIS A 230 -11.93 10.71 -6.15
CA HIS A 230 -12.64 11.77 -6.88
C HIS A 230 -11.67 12.59 -7.73
N ASN A 231 -11.99 12.75 -9.01
CA ASN A 231 -11.33 13.65 -9.94
C ASN A 231 -12.25 14.84 -10.22
N ASP A 232 -12.04 15.98 -9.54
CA ASP A 232 -12.63 17.24 -10.02
C ASP A 232 -11.67 17.85 -11.04
N THR A 233 -12.09 17.86 -12.32
CA THR A 233 -11.54 18.69 -13.40
C THR A 233 -12.47 19.84 -13.80
N ASP A 234 -13.53 20.12 -13.05
CA ASP A 234 -14.43 21.24 -13.33
C ASP A 234 -14.37 22.31 -12.22
N THR A 235 -13.40 23.22 -12.34
CA THR A 235 -13.48 24.54 -11.71
C THR A 235 -13.15 25.63 -12.74
N SER A 236 -14.12 25.91 -13.61
CA SER A 236 -14.38 27.21 -14.21
C SER A 236 -15.85 27.19 -14.61
N VAL A 237 -16.80 27.94 -14.05
CA VAL A 237 -16.85 29.40 -13.97
C VAL A 237 -17.84 29.77 -12.85
N ALA A 238 -17.39 30.52 -11.86
CA ALA A 238 -18.29 31.35 -11.07
C ALA A 238 -18.74 32.53 -11.94
N SER A 239 -20.02 32.60 -12.29
CA SER A 239 -20.70 33.87 -12.48
C SER A 239 -21.90 33.88 -11.54
N GLY A 240 -21.93 34.87 -10.65
CA GLY A 240 -22.73 34.85 -9.44
C GLY A 240 -24.22 35.03 -9.66
N ARG A 241 -24.97 34.68 -8.62
CA ARG A 241 -26.08 35.49 -8.07
C ARG A 241 -26.55 34.91 -6.74
N GLU A 242 -26.99 35.83 -5.90
CA GLU A 242 -27.47 35.70 -4.53
C GLU A 242 -28.59 34.65 -4.36
N HIS A 243 -28.58 33.90 -3.26
CA HIS A 243 -29.69 33.99 -2.29
C HIS A 243 -29.35 33.41 -0.92
N LEU A 244 -29.94 34.04 0.09
CA LEU A 244 -29.79 33.85 1.52
C LEU A 244 -30.28 32.47 2.01
N ALA A 245 -29.63 31.89 3.02
CA ALA A 245 -30.18 31.81 4.39
C ALA A 245 -29.31 30.93 5.33
N LYS A 246 -28.80 31.59 6.39
CA LYS A 246 -28.59 31.15 7.79
C LYS A 246 -28.54 29.63 8.03
N THR A 247 -27.49 29.09 8.66
CA THR A 247 -27.45 28.92 10.14
C THR A 247 -26.01 28.64 10.65
N SER A 248 -25.56 29.52 11.55
CA SER A 248 -24.54 29.44 12.63
C SER A 248 -23.35 28.45 12.58
N VAL A 249 -22.15 29.04 12.42
CA VAL A 249 -20.96 29.00 13.32
C VAL A 249 -20.76 27.76 14.20
N VAL A 250 -19.71 26.99 13.89
CA VAL A 250 -18.72 26.52 14.90
C VAL A 250 -17.33 26.57 14.26
N ASP A 251 -16.43 27.32 14.89
CA ASP A 251 -15.00 27.45 14.57
C ASP A 251 -14.25 26.11 14.62
N LEU A 252 -13.29 25.91 13.71
CA LEU A 252 -12.05 25.20 14.02
C LEU A 252 -10.90 25.70 13.13
N HIS A 253 -10.11 26.59 13.73
CA HIS A 253 -8.76 26.95 13.35
C HIS A 253 -7.87 25.69 13.21
N ALA A 254 -7.14 25.57 12.09
CA ALA A 254 -5.67 25.54 12.06
C ALA A 254 -5.19 25.21 10.63
N VAL A 255 -5.00 26.27 9.85
CA VAL A 255 -4.06 26.28 8.74
C VAL A 255 -2.65 26.41 9.33
N SER A 256 -1.74 25.51 8.99
CA SER A 256 -0.31 25.83 8.96
C SER A 256 0.38 25.11 7.81
N MET A 257 0.65 25.87 6.74
CA MET A 257 1.73 25.58 5.79
C MET A 257 3.08 25.83 6.46
N PHE A 258 4.12 25.07 6.09
CA PHE A 258 5.29 25.60 5.36
C PHE A 258 6.38 24.53 5.18
N GLY A 259 6.93 24.51 3.97
CA GLY A 259 8.10 23.73 3.58
C GLY A 259 8.41 23.89 2.09
N ILE A 260 8.38 25.11 1.56
CA ILE A 260 8.98 25.42 0.26
C ILE A 260 10.49 25.53 0.51
N GLY A 261 11.19 24.40 0.40
CA GLY A 261 12.64 24.38 0.31
C GLY A 261 13.05 24.62 -1.14
N ASN A 262 13.70 25.75 -1.40
CA ASN A 262 14.46 25.94 -2.63
C ASN A 262 15.63 24.94 -2.63
N SER A 263 15.46 23.77 -3.24
CA SER A 263 16.58 22.96 -3.71
C SER A 263 16.29 22.46 -5.12
N LEU A 264 17.21 22.80 -6.02
CA LEU A 264 17.33 22.35 -7.40
C LEU A 264 17.41 20.82 -7.45
N ASP A 265 16.27 20.14 -7.45
CA ASP A 265 16.20 18.71 -7.66
C ASP A 265 14.97 18.44 -8.53
N ASP A 266 15.21 18.03 -9.79
CA ASP A 266 14.22 17.79 -10.86
C ASP A 266 13.29 16.58 -10.58
N ARG A 267 12.80 16.43 -9.35
CA ARG A 267 12.00 15.28 -8.94
C ARG A 267 10.51 15.63 -8.83
N PRO A 268 9.61 14.76 -9.32
CA PRO A 268 8.17 14.99 -9.22
C PRO A 268 7.78 15.07 -7.74
N ALA A 269 7.24 16.21 -7.31
CA ALA A 269 6.62 16.37 -6.01
C ALA A 269 5.25 15.67 -6.04
N PHE A 270 5.05 14.70 -5.14
CA PHE A 270 3.73 14.09 -4.92
C PHE A 270 2.93 14.99 -3.98
N GLY A 271 1.89 15.64 -4.51
CA GLY A 271 0.94 16.42 -3.73
C GLY A 271 -0.38 15.66 -3.57
N LEU A 272 -0.95 15.65 -2.38
CA LEU A 272 -2.33 15.22 -2.15
C LEU A 272 -3.16 16.44 -1.76
N LEU A 273 -4.16 16.77 -2.57
CA LEU A 273 -5.09 17.87 -2.32
C LEU A 273 -6.37 17.34 -1.67
N PHE A 274 -6.75 17.89 -0.52
CA PHE A 274 -7.98 17.57 0.20
C PHE A 274 -9.05 18.63 -0.09
N VAL A 275 -10.20 18.21 -0.60
CA VAL A 275 -11.41 19.05 -0.66
C VAL A 275 -12.54 18.24 -0.03
N GLY A 276 -13.12 18.74 1.06
CA GLY A 276 -14.20 18.06 1.78
C GLY A 276 -15.39 18.99 2.00
N ASN A 277 -16.59 18.44 1.75
CA ASN A 277 -17.79 18.71 2.53
C ASN A 277 -18.44 17.36 2.83
N ASP A 278 -18.85 17.21 4.09
CA ASP A 278 -19.69 16.17 4.70
C ASP A 278 -19.85 14.83 3.94
N ASN A 279 -19.17 13.79 4.44
CA ASN A 279 -19.33 12.35 4.17
C ASN A 279 -18.60 11.69 2.99
N GLU A 280 -17.65 12.34 2.32
CA GLU A 280 -16.78 11.65 1.34
C GLU A 280 -15.28 11.93 1.56
N LEU A 281 -14.50 10.85 1.74
CA LEU A 281 -13.04 10.90 1.74
C LEU A 281 -12.54 10.89 0.28
N ARG A 282 -11.91 11.97 -0.16
CA ARG A 282 -11.35 12.10 -1.51
C ARG A 282 -9.83 12.05 -1.44
N VAL A 283 -9.22 11.12 -2.16
CA VAL A 283 -7.76 10.98 -2.28
C VAL A 283 -7.38 11.25 -3.73
N LYS A 284 -6.63 12.33 -3.97
CA LYS A 284 -6.08 12.66 -5.29
C LYS A 284 -4.57 12.51 -5.24
N VAL A 285 -4.03 11.47 -5.88
CA VAL A 285 -2.59 11.32 -6.08
C VAL A 285 -2.19 12.22 -7.25
N LEU A 286 -1.64 13.41 -6.98
CA LEU A 286 -1.05 14.24 -8.04
C LEU A 286 0.39 13.78 -8.29
N VAL A 287 0.64 13.23 -9.48
CA VAL A 287 1.98 13.04 -10.03
C VAL A 287 2.31 14.29 -10.84
N ASN A 288 3.11 15.20 -10.28
CA ASN A 288 3.49 16.42 -11.01
C ASN A 288 4.68 16.11 -11.93
N ARG A 289 4.46 15.87 -13.23
CA ARG A 289 5.53 15.96 -14.23
C ARG A 289 5.69 17.44 -14.60
N PHE A 290 6.80 18.06 -14.20
CA PHE A 290 7.15 19.37 -14.75
C PHE A 290 7.41 19.22 -16.25
N VAL A 291 6.54 19.83 -17.05
CA VAL A 291 6.83 20.12 -18.45
C VAL A 291 7.57 21.46 -18.45
N GLU A 292 8.85 21.45 -18.81
CA GLU A 292 9.58 22.69 -19.09
C GLU A 292 8.86 23.46 -20.20
N THR A 293 8.12 24.50 -19.84
CA THR A 293 7.74 25.54 -20.80
C THR A 293 8.80 26.63 -20.76
N GLY A 294 9.86 26.41 -21.53
CA GLY A 294 10.83 27.45 -21.83
C GLY A 294 10.17 28.60 -22.59
N ARG A 295 9.84 29.69 -21.90
CA ARG A 295 9.73 31.02 -22.50
C ARG A 295 10.89 31.87 -21.99
N SER A 296 11.92 32.02 -22.82
CA SER A 296 12.81 33.18 -22.75
C SER A 296 12.30 34.22 -23.74
N SER A 297 11.73 35.29 -23.20
CA SER A 297 11.52 36.55 -23.91
C SER A 297 12.37 37.62 -23.24
N VAL A 298 13.44 38.04 -23.91
CA VAL A 298 14.13 39.32 -23.72
C VAL A 298 14.49 39.78 -25.14
N VAL A 299 13.67 40.64 -25.76
CA VAL A 299 13.88 42.10 -25.93
C VAL A 299 15.24 42.41 -26.55
N GLY A 300 15.20 42.89 -27.80
CA GLY A 300 16.40 43.26 -28.57
C GLY A 300 16.85 44.70 -28.38
N SER A 301 17.96 45.03 -29.05
CA SER A 301 18.27 46.35 -29.62
C SER A 301 19.53 46.27 -30.49
N ASP A 302 19.39 46.66 -31.75
CA ASP A 302 20.31 47.41 -32.62
C ASP A 302 21.84 47.14 -32.57
N LYS A 303 22.37 46.50 -33.61
CA LYS A 303 23.07 47.14 -34.76
C LYS A 303 23.57 46.08 -35.75
#